data_AF-A4U3A9-F1
#
_entry.id   AF-A4U3A9-F1
#
_cell.length_a   1.000
_cell.length_b   1.000
_cell.length_c   1.000
_cell.angle_alpha   90.00
_cell.angle_beta   90.00
_cell.angle_gamma   90.00
#
_symmetry.space_group_name_H-M   'P 1'
#
loop_
_entity.id
_entity.type
_entity.pdbx_description
1 polymer ?
#
loop_
_entity_poly.entity_id
_entity_poly.type
_entity_poly.pdbx_seq_one_letter_code
_entity_poly.pdbx_strand_id
1 'polypeptide(L)' 'MTNLLMLIPVALVLGLIGLAAFLWALKSGQFDDLDGAAHRILFEDDEHLPPAAKVSEKPDGSSG' A
#
# COMPACT_ATOMS: atom_id res chain seq x y z
N MET A 1 41.33 19.00 12.55
CA MET A 1 40.46 18.64 13.69
C MET A 1 39.25 19.57 13.88
N THR A 2 39.01 20.55 13.00
CA THR A 2 37.92 21.54 13.17
C THR A 2 36.61 21.11 12.49
N ASN A 3 36.68 20.33 11.41
CA ASN A 3 35.49 19.99 10.62
C ASN A 3 34.49 19.10 11.38
N LEU A 4 34.98 18.18 12.21
CA LEU A 4 34.12 17.32 13.03
C LEU A 4 33.23 18.15 13.98
N LEU A 5 33.74 19.26 14.52
CA LEU A 5 32.96 20.16 15.38
C LEU A 5 31.79 20.83 14.64
N MET A 6 31.87 21.00 13.32
CA MET A 6 30.75 21.49 12.50
C MET A 6 29.88 20.35 11.96
N LEU A 7 30.47 19.21 11.60
CA LEU A 7 29.73 18.09 11.01
C LEU A 7 28.85 17.35 12.03
N ILE A 8 29.28 17.27 13.30
CA ILE A 8 28.48 16.65 14.37
C ILE A 8 27.13 17.37 14.56
N PRO A 9 27.07 18.70 14.80
CA PRO A 9 25.78 19.37 14.96
C PRO A 9 24.94 19.35 13.68
N VAL A 10 25.56 19.44 12.50
CA VAL A 10 24.85 19.33 11.21
C VAL A 10 24.19 17.95 11.08
N ALA A 11 24.92 16.87 11.35
CA ALA A 11 24.38 15.51 11.29
C ALA A 11 23.25 15.29 12.31
N LEU A 12 23.38 15.83 13.54
CA LEU A 12 22.33 15.75 14.55
C LEU A 12 21.06 16.49 14.12
N VAL A 13 21.19 17.69 13.54
CA VAL A 13 20.05 18.45 13.02
C VAL A 13 19.37 17.70 11.87
N LEU A 14 20.15 17.18 10.91
CA LEU A 14 19.61 16.40 9.81
C LEU A 14 18.90 15.13 10.30
N GLY A 15 19.48 14.43 11.29
CA GLY A 15 18.86 13.28 11.93
C GLY A 15 17.56 13.62 12.65
N LEU A 16 17.51 14.74 13.38
CA LEU A 16 16.30 15.23 14.04
C LEU A 16 15.20 15.59 13.04
N ILE A 17 15.54 16.26 11.94
CA ILE A 17 14.59 16.59 10.87
C ILE A 17 14.03 15.31 10.26
N GLY A 18 14.89 14.35 9.93
CA GLY A 18 14.47 13.06 9.39
C GLY A 18 13.55 12.29 10.35
N LEU A 19 13.91 12.25 11.64
CA LEU A 19 13.10 11.61 12.67
C LEU A 19 11.74 12.30 12.83
N ALA A 20 11.70 13.63 12.86
CA ALA A 20 10.45 14.38 12.95
C ALA A 20 9.54 14.13 11.74
N ALA A 21 10.11 14.13 10.53
CA ALA A 21 9.38 13.82 9.31
C ALA A 21 8.84 12.37 9.31
N PHE A 22 9.64 11.41 9.79
CA PHE A 22 9.23 10.02 9.93
C PHE A 22 8.08 9.85 10.93
N LEU A 23 8.19 10.45 12.12
CA LEU A 23 7.11 10.41 13.13
C LEU A 23 5.85 11.12 12.64
N TRP A 24 5.98 12.20 11.87
CA TRP A 24 4.85 12.86 11.23
C TRP A 24 4.17 11.94 10.21
N ALA A 25 4.92 11.27 9.35
CA ALA A 25 4.38 10.33 8.36
C ALA A 25 3.62 9.16 9.00
N LEU A 26 4.14 8.60 10.11
CA LEU A 26 3.44 7.59 10.90
C LEU A 26 2.13 8.13 11.49
N LYS A 27 2.16 9.32 12.10
CA LYS A 27 0.96 9.96 12.66
C LYS A 27 -0.08 10.30 11.59
N SER A 28 0.35 10.61 10.37
CA SER A 28 -0.53 10.96 9.25
C SER A 28 -1.24 9.77 8.62
N GLY A 29 -0.97 8.53 9.06
CA GLY A 29 -1.64 7.34 8.54
C GLY A 29 -1.31 7.02 7.08
N GLN A 30 -0.21 7.57 6.53
CA GLN A 30 0.18 7.32 5.13
C GLN A 30 0.55 5.85 4.85
N PHE A 31 0.85 5.09 5.90
CA PHE A 31 1.15 3.66 5.80
C PHE A 31 -0.11 2.79 5.71
N ASP A 32 -1.26 3.28 6.15
CA ASP A 32 -2.53 2.52 6.11
C ASP A 32 -3.00 2.30 4.65
N ASP A 33 -2.64 3.22 3.74
CA ASP A 33 -2.95 3.10 2.29
C ASP A 33 -2.11 2.01 1.60
N LEU A 34 -0.88 1.78 2.07
CA LEU A 34 -0.01 0.70 1.57
C LEU A 34 -0.55 -0.68 1.98
N ASP A 35 -1.07 -0.82 3.19
CA ASP A 35 -1.74 -2.04 3.65
C ASP A 35 -3.00 -2.34 2.82
N GLY A 36 -3.75 -1.29 2.45
CA GLY A 36 -4.88 -1.41 1.53
C GLY A 36 -4.47 -1.89 0.14
N ALA A 37 -3.40 -1.35 -0.44
CA ALA A 37 -2.88 -1.78 -1.75
C ALA A 37 -2.35 -3.24 -1.74
N ALA A 38 -1.70 -3.65 -0.65
CA ALA A 38 -1.24 -5.04 -0.46
C ALA A 38 -2.42 -6.02 -0.35
N HIS A 39 -3.52 -5.61 0.29
CA HIS A 39 -4.74 -6.42 0.35
C HIS A 39 -5.35 -6.63 -1.03
N ARG A 40 -5.36 -5.59 -1.89
CA ARG A 40 -5.86 -5.71 -3.25
C ARG A 40 -5.03 -6.67 -4.10
N ILE A 41 -3.71 -6.51 -4.12
CA ILE A 41 -2.85 -7.32 -5.00
C ILE A 41 -2.77 -8.80 -4.60
N LEU A 42 -3.00 -9.14 -3.32
CA LEU A 42 -2.95 -10.52 -2.84
C LEU A 42 -4.28 -11.26 -2.94
N PHE A 43 -5.41 -10.55 -2.94
CA PHE A 43 -6.75 -11.15 -2.87
C PHE A 43 -7.66 -10.83 -4.07
N GLU A 44 -7.39 -9.80 -4.88
CA GLU A 44 -8.23 -9.45 -6.04
C GLU A 44 -7.93 -10.27 -7.31
N ASP A 45 -6.82 -11.04 -7.36
CA ASP A 45 -6.49 -11.93 -8.49
C ASP A 45 -7.51 -13.09 -8.65
N ASP A 46 -8.22 -13.46 -7.58
CA ASP A 46 -9.20 -14.56 -7.57
C ASP A 46 -10.65 -14.12 -7.86
N GLU A 47 -10.98 -12.83 -7.71
CA GLU A 47 -12.37 -12.34 -7.87
C GLU A 47 -12.72 -11.82 -9.27
N HIS A 48 -11.74 -11.66 -10.17
CA HIS A 48 -11.97 -11.11 -11.52
C HIS A 48 -12.22 -12.17 -12.60
N LEU A 49 -12.93 -13.26 -12.29
CA LEU A 49 -13.54 -14.09 -13.32
C LEU A 49 -14.80 -13.38 -13.86
N PRO A 50 -14.82 -12.94 -15.12
CA PRO A 50 -15.97 -12.22 -15.68
C PRO A 50 -17.26 -13.05 -15.57
N PRO A 51 -18.40 -12.45 -15.17
CA PRO A 51 -19.70 -13.13 -15.04
C PRO A 51 -20.21 -13.86 -16.29
N ALA A 52 -19.57 -13.65 -17.44
CA ALA A 52 -19.93 -14.26 -18.71
C ALA A 52 -19.76 -15.80 -18.74
N ALA A 53 -18.99 -16.39 -17.82
CA ALA A 53 -18.77 -17.84 -17.79
C ALA A 53 -19.89 -18.65 -17.09
N LYS A 54 -20.89 -17.99 -16.49
CA LYS A 54 -21.97 -18.68 -15.74
C LYS A 54 -23.34 -18.64 -16.43
N VAL A 55 -23.44 -18.11 -17.64
CA VAL A 55 -24.71 -18.04 -18.40
C VAL A 55 -24.59 -18.83 -19.70
N SER A 56 -24.44 -20.15 -19.59
CA SER A 56 -24.81 -21.09 -20.66
C SER A 56 -25.22 -22.43 -20.06
N GLU A 57 -26.09 -22.39 -19.05
CA GLU A 57 -26.88 -23.56 -18.65
C GLU A 57 -28.32 -23.10 -18.47
N LYS A 58 -28.90 -22.59 -19.56
CA LYS A 58 -30.35 -22.45 -19.67
C LYS A 58 -30.89 -23.85 -19.99
N PRO A 59 -31.86 -24.39 -19.22
CA PRO A 59 -32.40 -25.71 -19.47
C PRO A 59 -33.17 -25.65 -20.79
N ASP A 60 -32.67 -26.36 -21.79
CA ASP A 60 -33.37 -26.63 -23.03
C ASP A 60 -34.46 -27.68 -22.75
N GLY A 61 -35.71 -27.31 -23.05
CA GLY A 61 -36.61 -28.26 -23.70
C GLY A 61 -37.50 -29.10 -22.79
N SER A 62 -38.43 -28.47 -22.07
CA SER A 62 -39.73 -29.10 -21.83
C SER A 62 -40.85 -28.12 -22.18
N SER A 63 -41.36 -28.24 -23.42
CA SER A 63 -42.75 -27.98 -23.81
C SER A 63 -42.91 -28.23 -25.31
N GLY A 64 -43.63 -29.30 -25.67
CA GLY A 64 -44.01 -29.63 -27.05
C GLY A 64 -44.19 -31.13 -27.24
#